data_AF-A0A519BQX3-F1
#
_entry.id   AF-A0A519BQX3-F1
#
_cell.length_a   1.000
_cell.length_b   1.000
_cell.length_c   1.000
_cell.angle_alpha   90.00
_cell.angle_beta   90.00
_cell.angle_gamma   90.00
#
_symmetry.space_group_name_H-M   'P 1'
#
loop_
_entity.id
_entity.type
_entity.pdbx_description
1 polymer ?
#
loop_
_entity_poly.entity_id
_entity_poly.type
_entity_poly.pdbx_seq_one_letter_code
_entity_poly.pdbx_strand_id
1 'polypeptide(L)'
;MKYTAERVLRIGIAFSFLYAGFSIISNPIAWSGFVPMWISNIFPGTGFLIGHGVIDIIIALWLLSGRAIYYAAIVAAFFLLSIAIVNLSVFDIVFRDVSIFFAAIALAILNKK
;
A
#
# COMPACT_ATOMS: atom_id res chain seq x y z
N MET A 1 -3.92 26.00 -4.57
CA MET A 1 -4.37 25.08 -3.51
C MET A 1 -4.48 23.62 -3.97
N LYS A 2 -5.15 23.30 -5.09
CA LYS A 2 -5.30 21.91 -5.60
C LYS A 2 -3.96 21.15 -5.70
N TYR A 3 -2.94 21.77 -6.27
CA TYR A 3 -1.58 21.19 -6.39
C TYR A 3 -0.86 20.95 -5.06
N THR A 4 -1.18 21.73 -4.02
CA THR A 4 -0.55 21.58 -2.70
C THR A 4 -1.14 20.38 -1.97
N ALA A 5 -2.47 20.28 -1.91
CA ALA A 5 -3.16 19.15 -1.29
C ALA A 5 -2.86 17.83 -2.00
N GLU A 6 -2.84 17.83 -3.33
CA GLU A 6 -2.48 16.66 -4.15
C GLU A 6 -1.07 16.15 -3.79
N ARG A 7 -0.07 17.04 -3.72
CA ARG A 7 1.31 16.65 -3.36
C ARG A 7 1.40 16.11 -1.94
N VAL A 8 0.70 16.73 -0.99
CA VAL A 8 0.68 16.25 0.41
C VAL A 8 0.08 14.84 0.48
N LEU A 9 -1.04 14.59 -0.19
CA LEU A 9 -1.65 13.26 -0.26
C LEU A 9 -0.69 12.24 -0.87
N ARG A 10 -0.04 12.58 -1.99
CA ARG A 10 0.94 11.70 -2.65
C ARG A 10 2.08 11.32 -1.73
N ILE A 11 2.67 12.29 -1.04
CA ILE A 11 3.78 12.06 -0.12
C ILE A 11 3.34 11.19 1.05
N GLY A 12 2.19 11.48 1.67
CA GLY A 12 1.69 10.70 2.82
C GLY A 12 1.36 9.24 2.46
N ILE A 13 0.69 9.02 1.33
CA ILE A 13 0.37 7.66 0.85
C ILE A 13 1.67 6.94 0.49
N ALA A 14 2.55 7.58 -0.29
CA ALA A 14 3.82 6.97 -0.70
C ALA A 14 4.72 6.64 0.49
N PHE A 15 4.76 7.47 1.52
CA PHE A 15 5.50 7.20 2.75
C PHE A 15 5.05 5.90 3.41
N SER A 16 3.73 5.68 3.48
CA SER A 16 3.16 4.47 4.10
C SER A 16 3.61 3.21 3.36
N PHE A 17 3.55 3.23 2.02
CA PHE A 17 4.05 2.14 1.17
C PHE A 17 5.57 1.95 1.25
N LEU A 18 6.36 3.04 1.25
CA LEU A 18 7.82 2.93 1.41
C LEU A 18 8.18 2.28 2.74
N TYR A 19 7.58 2.74 3.84
CA TYR A 19 7.86 2.19 5.16
C TYR A 19 7.50 0.71 5.23
N ALA A 20 6.30 0.33 4.79
CA ALA A 20 5.87 -1.07 4.74
C ALA A 20 6.81 -1.92 3.88
N GLY A 21 7.08 -1.48 2.65
CA GLY A 21 7.94 -2.21 1.72
C GLY A 21 9.36 -2.40 2.23
N PHE A 22 10.00 -1.36 2.75
CA PHE A 22 11.32 -1.47 3.37
C PHE A 22 11.31 -2.37 4.61
N SER A 23 10.29 -2.26 5.47
CA SER A 23 10.19 -3.08 6.67
C SER A 23 10.01 -4.57 6.34
N ILE A 24 9.17 -4.88 5.35
CA ILE A 24 8.93 -6.24 4.88
C ILE A 24 10.19 -6.85 4.27
N ILE A 25 10.92 -6.11 3.43
CA ILE A 25 12.16 -6.61 2.83
C ILE A 25 13.25 -6.80 3.89
N SER A 26 13.33 -5.88 4.86
CA SER A 26 14.41 -5.89 5.88
C SER A 26 14.19 -6.95 6.95
N ASN A 27 12.94 -7.26 7.30
CA ASN A 27 12.60 -8.28 8.28
C ASN A 27 11.29 -9.00 7.90
N PRO A 28 11.29 -9.84 6.86
CA PRO A 28 10.06 -10.47 6.35
C PRO A 28 9.39 -11.37 7.38
N ILE A 29 10.15 -11.99 8.28
CA ILE A 29 9.61 -12.89 9.31
C ILE A 29 8.64 -12.15 10.23
N ALA A 30 8.92 -10.88 10.57
CA ALA A 30 8.04 -10.05 11.39
C ALA A 30 6.66 -9.77 10.74
N TRP A 31 6.54 -9.95 9.43
CA TRP A 31 5.32 -9.71 8.66
C TRP A 31 4.60 -11.00 8.23
N SER A 32 5.15 -12.17 8.57
CA SER A 32 4.56 -13.48 8.22
C SER A 32 3.13 -13.67 8.70
N GLY A 33 2.75 -13.06 9.83
CA GLY A 33 1.39 -13.11 10.37
C GLY A 33 0.32 -12.42 9.51
N PHE A 34 0.71 -11.58 8.55
CA PHE A 34 -0.21 -10.90 7.61
C PHE A 34 -0.41 -11.67 6.31
N VAL A 35 0.30 -12.80 6.12
CA VAL A 35 0.15 -13.65 4.94
C VAL A 35 -0.97 -14.68 5.21
N PRO A 36 -2.04 -14.69 4.40
CA PRO A 36 -3.09 -15.68 4.54
C PRO A 36 -2.58 -17.10 4.30
N MET A 37 -3.16 -18.07 4.99
CA MET A 37 -2.76 -19.49 4.90
C MET A 37 -2.83 -20.05 3.46
N TRP A 38 -3.82 -19.61 2.68
CA TRP A 38 -3.96 -20.03 1.28
C TRP A 38 -2.83 -19.52 0.39
N ILE A 39 -2.19 -18.40 0.73
CA ILE A 39 -1.00 -17.90 0.04
C ILE A 39 0.25 -18.63 0.51
N SER A 40 0.40 -18.85 1.82
CA SER A 40 1.58 -19.54 2.37
C SER A 40 1.71 -20.98 1.88
N ASN A 41 0.60 -21.64 1.55
CA ASN A 41 0.59 -22.98 0.96
C ASN A 41 1.13 -23.01 -0.48
N ILE A 42 1.03 -21.90 -1.22
CA ILE A 42 1.50 -21.77 -2.61
C ILE A 42 2.94 -21.24 -2.63
N PHE A 43 3.25 -20.29 -1.76
CA PHE A 43 4.55 -19.63 -1.66
C PHE A 43 5.16 -19.86 -0.27
N PRO A 44 5.82 -21.01 -0.04
CA PRO A 44 6.46 -21.29 1.23
C PRO A 44 7.65 -20.35 1.47
N GLY A 45 7.87 -19.96 2.73
CA GLY A 45 8.96 -19.08 3.13
C GLY A 45 8.65 -17.59 2.94
N THR A 46 9.68 -16.78 2.66
CA THR A 46 9.60 -15.30 2.64
C THR A 46 9.46 -14.71 1.24
N GLY A 47 9.46 -15.53 0.19
CA GLY A 47 9.45 -15.06 -1.20
C GLY A 47 8.25 -14.18 -1.55
N PHE A 48 7.05 -14.58 -1.09
CA PHE A 48 5.83 -13.77 -1.27
C PHE A 48 5.95 -12.39 -0.62
N LEU A 49 6.46 -12.34 0.62
CA LEU A 49 6.62 -11.10 1.37
C LEU A 49 7.64 -10.17 0.71
N ILE A 50 8.79 -10.70 0.28
CA ILE A 50 9.79 -9.90 -0.44
C ILE A 50 9.17 -9.33 -1.72
N GLY A 51 8.42 -10.14 -2.47
CA GLY A 51 7.68 -9.68 -3.65
C GLY A 51 6.66 -8.58 -3.32
N HIS A 52 5.89 -8.76 -2.24
CA HIS A 52 4.95 -7.75 -1.76
C HIS A 52 5.64 -6.43 -1.40
N GLY A 53 6.75 -6.48 -0.65
CA GLY A 53 7.49 -5.28 -0.29
C GLY A 53 8.12 -4.56 -1.48
N VAL A 54 8.54 -5.30 -2.52
CA VAL A 54 8.99 -4.69 -3.79
C VAL A 54 7.83 -3.98 -4.50
N ILE A 55 6.64 -4.60 -4.54
CA ILE A 55 5.45 -3.97 -5.12
C ILE A 55 5.08 -2.68 -4.37
N ASP A 56 5.14 -2.69 -3.03
CA ASP A 56 4.90 -1.50 -2.22
C ASP A 56 5.83 -0.35 -2.59
N ILE A 57 7.14 -0.63 -2.71
CA ILE A 57 8.13 0.37 -3.13
C ILE A 57 7.81 0.89 -4.54
N ILE A 58 7.44 0.02 -5.48
CA ILE A 58 7.07 0.43 -6.85
C ILE A 58 5.86 1.35 -6.83
N ILE A 59 4.81 1.03 -6.08
CA ILE A 59 3.61 1.87 -5.93
C ILE A 59 3.99 3.25 -5.36
N ALA A 60 4.83 3.28 -4.32
CA ALA A 60 5.27 4.53 -3.73
C ALA A 60 6.07 5.39 -4.72
N LEU A 61 7.04 4.81 -5.43
CA LEU A 61 7.82 5.52 -6.44
C LEU A 61 6.94 6.02 -7.59
N TRP A 62 5.91 5.25 -7.97
CA TRP A 62 4.94 5.67 -8.97
C TRP A 62 4.14 6.90 -8.48
N LEU A 63 3.64 6.89 -7.25
CA LEU A 63 2.97 8.05 -6.63
C LEU A 63 3.89 9.28 -6.57
N LEU A 64 5.16 9.11 -6.19
CA LEU A 64 6.13 10.20 -6.10
C LEU A 64 6.55 10.74 -7.47
N SER A 65 6.57 9.91 -8.50
CA SER A 65 6.91 10.34 -9.88
C SER A 65 5.92 11.37 -10.44
N GLY A 66 4.67 11.37 -9.97
CA GLY A 66 3.61 12.26 -10.46
C GLY A 66 3.10 11.90 -11.85
N ARG A 67 3.49 10.74 -12.39
CA ARG A 67 3.02 10.25 -13.68
C ARG A 67 1.75 9.44 -13.48
N ALA A 68 0.73 9.71 -14.30
CA ALA A 68 -0.51 8.93 -14.32
C ALA A 68 -1.16 8.77 -12.93
N ILE A 69 -1.21 9.86 -12.14
CA ILE A 69 -1.57 9.86 -10.70
C ILE A 69 -2.91 9.20 -10.42
N TYR A 70 -3.91 9.40 -11.29
CA TYR A 70 -5.21 8.73 -11.17
C TYR A 70 -5.04 7.20 -11.03
N TYR A 71 -4.27 6.58 -11.93
CA TYR A 71 -4.07 5.14 -11.93
C TYR A 71 -3.22 4.67 -10.75
N ALA A 72 -2.14 5.39 -10.43
CA ALA A 72 -1.30 5.10 -9.26
C ALA A 72 -2.13 5.12 -7.96
N ALA A 73 -3.03 6.10 -7.82
CA ALA A 73 -3.90 6.24 -6.67
C ALA A 73 -4.96 5.13 -6.59
N ILE A 74 -5.54 4.71 -7.72
CA ILE A 74 -6.48 3.56 -7.76
C ILE A 74 -5.77 2.26 -7.37
N VAL A 75 -4.56 2.02 -7.87
CA VAL A 75 -3.76 0.84 -7.51
C VAL A 75 -3.44 0.85 -6.02
N ALA A 76 -2.99 1.99 -5.48
CA ALA A 76 -2.73 2.15 -4.06
C ALA A 76 -3.98 1.89 -3.20
N ALA A 77 -5.13 2.46 -3.58
CA ALA A 77 -6.41 2.25 -2.91
C ALA A 77 -6.80 0.76 -2.91
N PHE A 78 -6.72 0.10 -4.06
CA PHE A 78 -7.02 -1.32 -4.16
C PHE A 78 -6.12 -2.17 -3.26
N PHE A 79 -4.82 -1.89 -3.22
CA PHE A 79 -3.87 -2.61 -2.37
C PHE A 79 -4.19 -2.45 -0.88
N LEU A 80 -4.39 -1.22 -0.42
CA LEU A 80 -4.70 -0.92 0.98
C LEU A 80 -6.02 -1.55 1.43
N LEU A 81 -7.06 -1.46 0.59
CA LEU A 81 -8.34 -2.09 0.88
C LEU A 81 -8.23 -3.61 0.93
N SER A 82 -7.46 -4.21 0.02
CA SER A 82 -7.22 -5.66 0.01
C SER A 82 -6.51 -6.11 1.29
N ILE A 83 -5.48 -5.38 1.74
CA ILE A 83 -4.78 -5.67 2.99
C ILE A 83 -5.75 -5.60 4.18
N ALA A 84 -6.55 -4.53 4.28
CA ALA A 84 -7.51 -4.35 5.36
C ALA A 84 -8.58 -5.45 5.41
N ILE A 85 -9.15 -5.84 4.26
CA ILE A 85 -10.20 -6.87 4.18
C ILE A 85 -9.63 -8.27 4.48
N VAL A 86 -8.45 -8.58 3.96
CA VAL A 86 -7.84 -9.91 4.13
C VAL A 86 -7.34 -10.12 5.56
N ASN A 87 -7.00 -9.04 6.27
CA ASN A 87 -6.44 -9.06 7.63
C ASN A 87 -7.42 -8.55 8.71
N LEU A 88 -8.73 -8.75 8.53
CA LEU A 88 -9.75 -8.33 9.51
C LEU A 88 -9.57 -8.94 10.91
N SER A 89 -8.92 -10.10 11.03
CA SER A 89 -8.61 -10.72 12.33
C SER A 89 -7.64 -9.90 13.19
N VAL A 90 -6.85 -9.02 12.58
CA VAL A 90 -5.88 -8.13 13.23
C VAL A 90 -6.21 -6.67 12.95
N PHE A 91 -7.51 -6.35 12.93
CA PHE A 91 -8.01 -5.02 12.55
C PHE A 91 -7.41 -3.86 13.39
N ASP A 92 -7.11 -4.11 14.67
CA ASP A 92 -6.45 -3.12 15.55
C ASP A 92 -5.08 -2.64 15.02
N ILE A 93 -4.48 -3.38 14.09
CA ILE A 93 -3.24 -3.01 13.42
C ILE A 93 -3.52 -2.41 12.03
N VAL A 94 -4.44 -3.01 11.26
CA VAL A 94 -4.69 -2.65 9.85
C VAL A 94 -5.76 -1.58 9.64
N PHE A 95 -6.42 -1.08 10.69
CA PHE A 95 -7.44 -0.01 10.57
C PHE A 95 -6.92 1.24 9.85
N ARG A 96 -5.62 1.55 10.01
CA ARG A 96 -4.95 2.68 9.34
C ARG A 96 -5.01 2.58 7.83
N ASP A 97 -5.02 1.37 7.28
CA ASP A 97 -5.03 1.13 5.84
C ASP A 97 -6.36 1.59 5.25
N VAL A 98 -7.45 1.56 6.01
CA VAL A 98 -8.76 2.13 5.62
C VAL A 98 -8.67 3.65 5.52
N SER A 99 -7.98 4.33 6.44
CA SER A 99 -7.78 5.78 6.37
C SER A 99 -6.94 6.16 5.14
N ILE A 100 -5.87 5.43 4.88
CA ILE A 100 -5.00 5.68 3.73
C ILE A 100 -5.70 5.31 2.42
N PHE A 101 -6.56 4.28 2.41
CA PHE A 101 -7.42 3.94 1.28
C PHE A 101 -8.27 5.13 0.86
N PHE A 102 -8.98 5.77 1.80
CA PHE A 102 -9.78 6.96 1.46
C PHE A 102 -8.91 8.15 1.04
N ALA A 103 -7.71 8.31 1.59
CA ALA A 103 -6.75 9.31 1.10
C ALA A 103 -6.35 9.04 -0.37
N ALA A 104 -6.14 7.77 -0.74
CA ALA A 104 -5.84 7.36 -2.11
C ALA A 104 -7.05 7.56 -3.04
N ILE A 105 -8.27 7.27 -2.59
CA ILE A 105 -9.49 7.59 -3.34
C ILE A 105 -9.63 9.11 -3.56
N ALA A 106 -9.40 9.92 -2.53
CA ALA A 106 -9.41 11.37 -2.67
C ALA A 106 -8.37 11.86 -3.70
N LEU A 107 -7.16 11.30 -3.65
CA LEU A 107 -6.12 11.60 -4.64
C LEU A 107 -6.54 11.21 -6.06
N ALA A 108 -7.17 10.05 -6.25
CA ALA A 108 -7.69 9.62 -7.53
C ALA A 108 -8.75 10.59 -8.06
N ILE A 109 -9.74 10.96 -7.24
CA ILE A 109 -10.81 11.89 -7.61
C ILE A 109 -10.23 13.25 -8.01
N LEU A 110 -9.24 13.78 -7.29
CA LEU A 110 -8.58 15.06 -7.61
C LEU A 110 -7.88 15.05 -8.97
N ASN A 111 -7.43 13.88 -9.43
CA ASN A 111 -6.68 13.67 -10.67
C ASN A 111 -7.51 12.98 -11.77
N LYS A 112 -8.81 12.79 -11.56
CA LYS A 112 -9.72 12.32 -12.59
C LYS A 112 -9.78 13.40 -13.69
N LYS A 113 -9.42 12.99 -14.91
CA LYS A 113 -9.58 13.83 -16.11
C LYS A 113 -11.05 13.89 -16.50
#